data_AF-A0A831M3V6-F1
#
_entry.id   AF-A0A831M3V6-F1
#
_cell.length_a   1.000
_cell.length_b   1.000
_cell.length_c   1.000
_cell.angle_alpha   90.00
_cell.angle_beta   90.00
_cell.angle_gamma   90.00
#
_symmetry.space_group_name_H-M   'P 1'
#
loop_
_entity.id
_entity.type
_entity.pdbx_description
1 polymer ?
#
loop_
_entity_poly.entity_id
_entity_poly.type
_entity_poly.pdbx_seq_one_letter_code
_entity_poly.pdbx_strand_id
1 'polypeptide(L)'
;MIPLHLNPHLRTPLYVQIVEQVESAVSAGQLTPGTPLWSARAIARHYGISYQTAERALTLLAQRGVVERTRRGTVIAASRPKQPVQQHLVALIYTWQIPGARPSYSVGEMRMLHAAAEECARHLWGSLLLHFPDKGASASYLQEWERHHRFDAALVFGPLHDEGLLWMQRRGYPVVVVDAEPEVPIPRVVQANREGMGQAVRELIRLGHRRIGFLTGHYMPHYAQRFEGYMDALQEAGITPEASWVMQHGQPRPRVQDALRRLLEVRPPLTAIVGASDILLAFAYPAITEMSVRVPEELSLIGFDDEPFCTTMQPPLSSVRVDLEQLARTGVRLLMDMMDGKPVPHRVEIPAQVVLRDSCAPPFSHNTFTSQHQKEVSTMQRRKAFTLIELLVVIAIIAILAAILFPVFSQAREKARQASCLSNMKQIGLAMMMYLQDYDYTSMRDTFWTFDRPGYCWNGMLQPYVKNTSIFKCPSHGLPANALDWDNTQNYDPWLEYRGKSYGISVYGIVQCTVTPDGTWNTETLKYPSERIAFYEVKANDGSGWGDNAWWVYQSGQPDGGPEGQRLAFRHNDGMNTIHMDGHAKYYTKQFLQNLMDITKTPRQRGPGESQYLFYRMIYYPWSPDMSPQQ
;
A
#
# COMPACT_ATOMS: atom_id res chain seq x y z
N MET A 1 -9.48 14.70 -47.34
CA MET A 1 -8.71 14.16 -46.21
C MET A 1 -7.31 14.72 -46.32
N ILE A 2 -6.76 15.25 -45.23
CA ILE A 2 -5.36 15.67 -45.21
C ILE A 2 -4.44 14.44 -45.36
N PRO A 3 -3.27 14.56 -46.00
CA PRO A 3 -2.29 13.49 -45.99
C PRO A 3 -1.79 13.24 -44.56
N LEU A 4 -1.99 12.02 -44.04
CA LEU A 4 -1.42 11.58 -42.78
C LEU A 4 0.01 11.07 -42.99
N HIS A 5 0.91 11.45 -42.10
CA HIS A 5 2.29 10.98 -42.06
C HIS A 5 2.44 9.97 -40.93
N LEU A 6 2.33 8.68 -41.25
CA LEU A 6 2.42 7.61 -40.27
C LEU A 6 3.82 6.99 -40.27
N ASN A 7 4.45 6.90 -39.11
CA ASN A 7 5.77 6.31 -38.95
C ASN A 7 5.72 5.13 -37.95
N PRO A 8 5.84 3.87 -38.41
CA PRO A 8 5.80 2.70 -37.53
C PRO A 8 7.04 2.54 -36.64
N HIS A 9 8.12 3.27 -36.91
CA HIS A 9 9.36 3.21 -36.13
C HIS A 9 9.38 4.19 -34.94
N LEU A 10 8.37 5.06 -34.81
CA LEU A 10 8.21 5.90 -33.63
C LEU A 10 7.59 5.10 -32.48
N ARG A 11 7.97 5.43 -31.23
CA ARG A 11 7.37 4.83 -30.02
C ARG A 11 5.88 5.16 -29.85
N THR A 12 5.35 6.14 -30.60
CA THR A 12 3.94 6.52 -30.58
C THR A 12 3.10 5.56 -31.43
N PRO A 13 2.06 4.92 -30.87
CA PRO A 13 1.22 3.99 -31.64
C PRO A 13 0.57 4.65 -32.86
N LEU A 14 0.47 3.92 -33.98
CA LEU A 14 -0.06 4.45 -35.25
C LEU A 14 -1.46 5.04 -35.14
N TYR A 15 -2.35 4.47 -34.32
CA TYR A 15 -3.70 5.02 -34.13
C TYR A 15 -3.67 6.38 -33.41
N VAL A 16 -2.69 6.61 -32.53
CA VAL A 16 -2.49 7.90 -31.83
C VAL A 16 -1.97 8.94 -32.80
N GLN A 17 -1.01 8.57 -33.67
CA GLN A 17 -0.50 9.45 -34.72
C GLN A 17 -1.63 9.95 -35.66
N ILE A 18 -2.58 9.07 -36.00
CA ILE A 18 -3.77 9.44 -36.79
C ILE A 18 -4.65 10.44 -36.03
N VAL A 19 -4.90 10.19 -34.74
CA VAL A 19 -5.75 11.05 -33.90
C VAL A 19 -5.15 12.45 -33.77
N GLU A 20 -3.87 12.54 -33.42
CA GLU A 20 -3.17 13.82 -33.23
C GLU A 20 -3.11 14.65 -34.51
N GLN A 21 -2.88 14.02 -35.66
CA GLN A 21 -2.83 14.73 -36.95
C GLN A 21 -4.20 15.24 -37.38
N VAL A 22 -5.26 14.47 -37.15
CA VAL A 22 -6.64 14.91 -37.43
C VAL A 22 -7.05 16.04 -36.48
N GLU A 23 -6.75 15.94 -35.18
CA GLU A 23 -7.02 16.98 -34.18
C GLU A 23 -6.24 18.28 -34.49
N SER A 24 -4.98 18.15 -34.88
CA SER A 24 -4.14 19.28 -35.29
C SER A 24 -4.69 19.96 -36.55
N ALA A 25 -5.13 19.20 -37.55
CA ALA A 25 -5.72 19.76 -38.77
C ALA A 25 -7.07 20.45 -38.55
N VAL A 26 -7.89 19.94 -37.62
CA VAL A 26 -9.12 20.63 -37.19
C VAL A 26 -8.77 21.93 -36.46
N SER A 27 -7.79 21.89 -35.55
CA SER A 27 -7.35 23.06 -34.76
C SER A 27 -6.72 24.15 -35.63
N ALA A 28 -5.99 23.75 -36.69
CA ALA A 28 -5.42 24.63 -37.68
C ALA A 28 -6.43 25.15 -38.71
N GLY A 29 -7.72 24.76 -38.62
CA GLY A 29 -8.78 25.18 -39.54
C GLY A 29 -8.72 24.54 -40.92
N GLN A 30 -7.86 23.52 -41.12
CA GLN A 30 -7.71 22.80 -42.40
C GLN A 30 -8.85 21.80 -42.64
N LEU A 31 -9.49 21.32 -41.57
CA LEU A 31 -10.68 20.48 -41.61
C LEU A 31 -11.82 21.19 -40.89
N THR A 32 -12.86 21.56 -41.63
CA THR A 32 -14.02 22.30 -41.10
C THR A 32 -15.16 21.34 -40.71
N PRO A 33 -16.03 21.74 -39.76
CA PRO A 33 -17.27 21.03 -39.45
C PRO A 33 -18.05 20.52 -40.67
N GLY A 34 -18.51 19.27 -40.60
CA GLY A 34 -19.24 18.61 -41.68
C GLY A 34 -18.34 18.02 -42.78
N THR A 35 -17.02 18.26 -42.76
CA THR A 35 -16.10 17.66 -43.73
C THR A 35 -16.07 16.14 -43.58
N PRO A 36 -16.28 15.36 -44.66
CA PRO A 36 -16.24 13.91 -44.58
C PRO A 36 -14.80 13.40 -44.40
N LEU A 37 -14.64 12.47 -43.46
CA LEU A 37 -13.42 11.70 -43.24
C LEU A 37 -13.48 10.36 -43.99
N TRP A 38 -12.30 9.83 -44.28
CA TRP A 38 -12.19 8.47 -44.82
C TRP A 38 -12.72 7.44 -43.82
N SER A 39 -13.35 6.38 -44.35
CA SER A 39 -13.74 5.24 -43.54
C SER A 39 -12.50 4.49 -43.03
N ALA A 40 -12.64 3.74 -41.93
CA ALA A 40 -11.54 2.91 -41.42
C ALA A 40 -10.94 1.98 -42.49
N ARG A 41 -11.78 1.43 -43.38
CA ARG A 41 -11.30 0.61 -44.51
C ARG A 41 -10.47 1.41 -45.52
N ALA A 42 -10.85 2.65 -45.80
CA ALA A 42 -10.11 3.52 -46.71
C ALA A 42 -8.76 3.97 -46.10
N ILE A 43 -8.74 4.31 -44.81
CA ILE A 43 -7.52 4.65 -44.06
C ILE A 43 -6.57 3.44 -44.03
N ALA A 44 -7.09 2.26 -43.65
CA ALA A 44 -6.31 1.02 -43.60
C ALA A 44 -5.66 0.69 -44.95
N ARG A 45 -6.44 0.76 -46.04
CA ARG A 45 -5.95 0.47 -47.39
C ARG A 45 -4.93 1.48 -47.88
N HIS A 46 -5.15 2.77 -47.63
CA HIS A 46 -4.30 3.82 -48.15
C HIS A 46 -2.95 3.89 -47.44
N TYR A 47 -2.92 3.66 -46.13
CA TYR A 47 -1.71 3.76 -45.32
C TYR A 47 -1.06 2.41 -44.96
N GLY A 48 -1.59 1.29 -45.47
CA GLY A 48 -1.03 -0.04 -45.24
C GLY A 48 -1.08 -0.48 -43.76
N ILE A 49 -2.09 -0.02 -43.01
CA ILE A 49 -2.27 -0.36 -41.58
C ILE A 49 -3.46 -1.33 -41.40
N SER A 50 -3.54 -1.98 -40.23
CA SER A 50 -4.67 -2.86 -39.94
C SER A 50 -5.99 -2.08 -39.83
N TYR A 51 -7.09 -2.73 -40.22
CA TYR A 51 -8.45 -2.17 -40.05
C TYR A 51 -8.74 -1.81 -38.59
N GLN A 52 -8.29 -2.63 -37.64
CA GLN A 52 -8.49 -2.39 -36.21
C GLN A 52 -7.76 -1.13 -35.74
N THR A 53 -6.56 -0.85 -36.23
CA THR A 53 -5.81 0.38 -35.92
C THR A 53 -6.55 1.62 -36.43
N ALA A 54 -7.07 1.58 -37.66
CA ALA A 54 -7.86 2.68 -38.23
C ALA A 54 -9.21 2.87 -37.51
N GLU A 55 -9.91 1.77 -37.18
CA GLU A 55 -11.18 1.80 -36.47
C GLU A 55 -11.01 2.32 -35.03
N ARG A 56 -9.92 1.95 -34.36
CA ARG A 56 -9.55 2.45 -33.03
C ARG A 56 -9.29 3.96 -33.06
N ALA A 57 -8.59 4.47 -34.07
CA ALA A 57 -8.35 5.91 -34.24
C ALA A 57 -9.66 6.69 -34.42
N LEU A 58 -10.54 6.24 -35.34
CA LEU A 58 -11.83 6.89 -35.59
C LEU A 58 -12.77 6.82 -34.38
N THR A 59 -12.72 5.73 -33.61
CA THR A 59 -13.50 5.58 -32.38
C THR A 59 -13.04 6.56 -31.31
N LEU A 60 -11.72 6.74 -31.14
CA LEU A 60 -11.17 7.68 -30.17
C LEU A 60 -11.50 9.13 -30.55
N LEU A 61 -11.37 9.49 -31.84
CA LEU A 61 -11.78 10.80 -32.34
C LEU A 61 -13.28 11.07 -32.09
N ALA A 62 -14.13 10.05 -32.21
CA ALA A 62 -15.56 10.17 -31.96
C ALA A 62 -15.86 10.37 -30.47
N GLN A 63 -15.19 9.62 -29.60
CA GLN A 63 -15.28 9.78 -28.13
C GLN A 63 -14.84 11.17 -27.68
N ARG A 64 -13.81 11.74 -28.33
CA ARG A 64 -13.30 13.09 -28.05
C ARG A 64 -14.15 14.20 -28.66
N GLY A 65 -15.23 13.86 -29.37
CA GLY A 65 -16.12 14.83 -30.01
C GLY A 65 -15.51 15.57 -31.19
N VAL A 66 -14.39 15.08 -31.74
CA VAL A 66 -13.72 15.67 -32.92
C VAL A 66 -14.45 15.26 -34.20
N VAL A 67 -15.04 14.07 -34.22
CA VAL A 67 -15.79 13.53 -35.35
C VAL A 67 -17.12 12.96 -34.90
N GLU A 68 -18.11 12.96 -35.78
CA GLU A 68 -19.42 12.34 -35.56
C GLU A 68 -19.68 11.25 -36.60
N ARG A 69 -20.32 10.16 -36.19
CA ARG A 69 -20.72 9.07 -37.10
C ARG A 69 -22.14 9.34 -37.58
N THR A 70 -22.29 9.54 -38.89
CA THR A 70 -23.59 9.76 -39.55
C THR A 70 -23.99 8.55 -40.41
N ARG A 71 -25.23 8.54 -40.90
CA ARG A 71 -25.69 7.52 -41.88
C ARG A 71 -24.88 7.52 -43.19
N ARG A 72 -24.17 8.60 -43.51
CA ARG A 72 -23.36 8.74 -44.74
C ARG A 72 -21.85 8.55 -44.51
N GLY A 73 -21.42 8.26 -43.27
CA GLY A 73 -20.01 8.09 -42.89
C GLY A 73 -19.59 8.96 -41.71
N THR A 74 -18.29 9.00 -41.44
CA THR A 74 -17.70 9.83 -40.37
C THR A 74 -17.43 11.23 -40.90
N VAL A 75 -17.88 12.27 -40.20
CA VAL A 75 -17.63 13.68 -40.56
C VAL A 75 -17.05 14.43 -39.36
N ILE A 76 -16.40 15.57 -39.60
CA ILE A 76 -15.92 16.46 -38.52
C ILE A 76 -17.13 17.02 -37.77
N ALA A 77 -17.13 16.93 -36.43
CA ALA A 77 -18.25 17.37 -35.62
C ALA A 77 -18.44 18.90 -35.68
N ALA A 78 -19.69 19.36 -35.61
CA ALA A 78 -20.03 20.80 -35.58
C ALA A 78 -19.80 21.48 -34.23
N SER A 79 -19.73 20.68 -33.16
CA SER A 79 -19.27 21.15 -31.87
C SER A 79 -17.80 21.52 -31.98
N ARG A 80 -17.43 22.78 -31.70
CA ARG A 80 -16.04 23.12 -31.34
C ARG A 80 -15.56 22.09 -30.31
N PRO A 81 -14.27 21.71 -30.30
CA PRO A 81 -13.72 21.05 -29.12
C PRO A 81 -14.14 21.90 -27.92
N LYS A 82 -14.69 21.27 -26.87
CA LYS A 82 -14.76 21.93 -25.56
C LYS A 82 -13.39 22.56 -25.38
N GLN A 83 -13.33 23.87 -25.09
CA GLN A 83 -12.08 24.54 -24.76
C GLN A 83 -11.22 23.58 -23.93
N PRO A 84 -9.89 23.49 -24.16
CA PRO A 84 -9.05 22.66 -23.31
C PRO A 84 -9.43 23.00 -21.87
N VAL A 85 -10.01 22.03 -21.16
CA VAL A 85 -10.25 22.18 -19.72
C VAL A 85 -8.88 22.58 -19.21
N GLN A 86 -8.76 23.79 -18.66
CA GLN A 86 -7.52 24.21 -18.08
C GLN A 86 -7.28 23.22 -16.93
N GLN A 87 -6.43 22.22 -17.17
CA GLN A 87 -6.19 21.16 -16.22
C GLN A 87 -5.36 21.76 -15.11
N HIS A 88 -6.04 22.27 -14.09
CA HIS A 88 -5.36 22.78 -12.91
C HIS A 88 -4.71 21.62 -12.17
N LEU A 89 -3.44 21.77 -11.81
CA LEU A 89 -2.72 20.85 -10.94
C LEU A 89 -2.66 21.41 -9.53
N VAL A 90 -3.27 20.73 -8.57
CA VAL A 90 -3.21 21.08 -7.15
C VAL A 90 -2.11 20.29 -6.46
N ALA A 91 -1.19 20.99 -5.79
CA ALA A 91 -0.22 20.37 -4.89
C ALA A 91 -0.89 20.05 -3.54
N LEU A 92 -1.01 18.77 -3.22
CA LEU A 92 -1.41 18.29 -1.89
C LEU A 92 -0.15 18.15 -1.05
N ILE A 93 0.17 19.14 -0.23
CA ILE A 93 1.39 19.19 0.57
C ILE A 93 1.13 18.58 1.94
N TYR A 94 1.81 17.50 2.29
CA TYR A 94 1.66 16.84 3.60
C TYR A 94 2.90 17.03 4.47
N THR A 95 2.73 17.59 5.67
CA THR A 95 3.84 17.97 6.57
C THR A 95 3.77 17.35 7.95
N TRP A 96 2.77 16.52 8.23
CA TRP A 96 2.65 15.80 9.50
C TRP A 96 3.70 14.70 9.59
N GLN A 97 4.88 15.04 10.08
CA GLN A 97 5.92 14.08 10.36
C GLN A 97 6.68 14.45 11.63
N ILE A 98 6.94 13.44 12.44
CA ILE A 98 7.81 13.57 13.61
C ILE A 98 9.26 13.55 13.08
N PRO A 99 10.09 14.56 13.39
CA PRO A 99 11.48 14.61 12.95
C PRO A 99 12.23 13.31 13.29
N GLY A 100 12.92 12.74 12.31
CA GLY A 100 13.66 11.47 12.46
C GLY A 100 12.81 10.19 12.56
N ALA A 101 11.49 10.28 12.46
CA ALA A 101 10.61 9.10 12.33
C ALA A 101 10.32 8.80 10.85
N ARG A 102 10.09 7.52 10.51
CA ARG A 102 9.60 7.16 9.17
C ARG A 102 8.25 7.83 8.91
N PRO A 103 7.96 8.28 7.67
CA PRO A 103 6.62 8.70 7.29
C PRO A 103 5.60 7.63 7.69
N SER A 104 4.65 7.99 8.53
CA SER A 104 3.55 7.12 8.90
C SER A 104 2.26 7.90 8.77
N TYR A 105 1.34 7.36 7.97
CA TYR A 105 -0.01 7.87 7.87
C TYR A 105 -0.92 6.98 8.71
N SER A 106 -1.73 7.60 9.55
CA SER A 106 -2.95 6.99 10.09
C SER A 106 -3.94 6.71 8.95
N VAL A 107 -4.92 5.85 9.24
CA VAL A 107 -5.96 5.55 8.25
C VAL A 107 -6.84 6.79 8.03
N GLY A 108 -7.09 7.58 9.08
CA GLY A 108 -7.76 8.89 8.98
C GLY A 108 -7.04 9.86 8.04
N GLU A 109 -5.72 10.04 8.19
CA GLU A 109 -4.93 10.93 7.31
C GLU A 109 -4.95 10.47 5.84
N MET A 110 -4.89 9.16 5.59
CA MET A 110 -5.01 8.63 4.22
C MET A 110 -6.39 8.89 3.62
N ARG A 111 -7.47 8.76 4.41
CA ARG A 111 -8.83 9.08 3.97
C ARG A 111 -8.99 10.57 3.67
N MET A 112 -8.38 11.43 4.46
CA MET A 112 -8.34 12.88 4.23
C MET A 112 -7.65 13.22 2.90
N LEU A 113 -6.44 12.71 2.67
CA LEU A 113 -5.70 12.91 1.41
C LEU A 113 -6.47 12.35 0.20
N HIS A 114 -7.06 11.17 0.35
CA HIS A 114 -7.91 10.57 -0.68
C HIS A 114 -9.13 11.44 -1.00
N ALA A 115 -9.83 11.94 0.02
CA ALA A 115 -10.99 12.80 -0.18
C ALA A 115 -10.65 14.11 -0.88
N ALA A 116 -9.47 14.69 -0.62
CA ALA A 116 -8.98 15.86 -1.35
C ALA A 116 -8.70 15.53 -2.83
N ALA A 117 -7.96 14.46 -3.10
CA ALA A 117 -7.66 14.03 -4.47
C ALA A 117 -8.94 13.69 -5.26
N GLU A 118 -9.90 13.02 -4.61
CA GLU A 118 -11.19 12.71 -5.19
C GLU A 118 -11.99 13.99 -5.49
N GLU A 119 -11.99 14.97 -4.58
CA GLU A 119 -12.65 16.26 -4.83
C GLU A 119 -12.00 17.01 -6.00
N CYS A 120 -10.67 17.08 -6.08
CA CYS A 120 -9.98 17.63 -7.25
C CYS A 120 -10.41 16.93 -8.55
N ALA A 121 -10.45 15.59 -8.54
CA ALA A 121 -10.83 14.80 -9.72
C ALA A 121 -12.28 15.05 -10.17
N ARG A 122 -13.22 15.26 -9.24
CA ARG A 122 -14.63 15.60 -9.57
C ARG A 122 -14.76 16.89 -10.37
N HIS A 123 -13.82 17.82 -10.19
CA HIS A 123 -13.76 19.09 -10.91
C HIS A 123 -12.76 19.08 -12.07
N LEU A 124 -12.31 17.88 -12.49
CA LEU A 124 -11.33 17.67 -13.57
C LEU A 124 -9.96 18.32 -13.31
N TRP A 125 -9.60 18.51 -12.04
CA TRP A 125 -8.29 18.98 -11.62
C TRP A 125 -7.37 17.80 -11.34
N GLY A 126 -6.11 17.92 -11.74
CA GLY A 126 -5.05 17.02 -11.30
C GLY A 126 -4.68 17.30 -9.85
N SER A 127 -4.21 16.28 -9.14
CA SER A 127 -3.64 16.42 -7.81
C SER A 127 -2.29 15.73 -7.74
N LEU A 128 -1.31 16.38 -7.11
CA LEU A 128 0.01 15.82 -6.87
C LEU A 128 0.30 15.83 -5.37
N LEU A 129 0.49 14.64 -4.79
CA LEU A 129 0.88 14.52 -3.39
C LEU A 129 2.36 14.81 -3.24
N LEU A 130 2.67 15.86 -2.48
CA LEU A 130 4.02 16.24 -2.08
C LEU A 130 4.22 15.91 -0.61
N HIS A 131 5.18 15.05 -0.33
CA HIS A 131 5.54 14.65 1.01
C HIS A 131 6.93 15.18 1.33
N PHE A 132 7.08 15.91 2.44
CA PHE A 132 8.34 16.56 2.80
C PHE A 132 8.94 15.93 4.07
N PRO A 133 9.95 15.06 3.94
CA PRO A 133 10.66 14.52 5.09
C PRO A 133 11.61 15.57 5.68
N ASP A 134 11.38 15.90 6.94
CA ASP A 134 12.10 16.84 7.81
C ASP A 134 11.92 18.36 7.52
N LYS A 135 11.64 19.08 8.62
CA LYS A 135 11.56 20.55 8.73
C LYS A 135 10.74 21.22 7.62
N GLY A 136 9.47 20.81 7.47
CA GLY A 136 8.38 21.47 6.75
C GLY A 136 8.79 22.39 5.60
N ALA A 137 8.64 21.94 4.36
CA ALA A 137 9.03 22.60 3.11
C ALA A 137 9.37 24.11 3.24
N SER A 138 10.66 24.40 3.47
CA SER A 138 11.16 25.78 3.46
C SER A 138 10.87 26.44 2.12
N ALA A 139 10.84 27.78 2.09
CA ALA A 139 10.66 28.52 0.85
C ALA A 139 11.71 28.12 -0.21
N SER A 140 12.94 27.83 0.19
CA SER A 140 14.00 27.36 -0.71
C SER A 140 13.72 25.99 -1.35
N TYR A 141 13.10 25.07 -0.59
CA TYR A 141 12.73 23.76 -1.12
C TYR A 141 11.58 23.87 -2.12
N LEU A 142 10.54 24.65 -1.77
CA LEU A 142 9.41 24.89 -2.68
C LEU A 142 9.86 25.59 -3.98
N GLN A 143 10.84 26.50 -3.89
CA GLN A 143 11.45 27.14 -5.06
C GLN A 143 12.20 26.15 -5.95
N GLU A 144 13.01 25.27 -5.37
CA GLU A 144 13.74 24.26 -6.14
C GLU A 144 12.77 23.29 -6.83
N TRP A 145 11.71 22.92 -6.12
CA TRP A 145 10.68 22.05 -6.66
C TRP A 145 9.89 22.71 -7.81
N GLU A 146 9.54 24.00 -7.69
CA GLU A 146 8.87 24.79 -8.75
C GLU A 146 9.67 24.81 -10.07
N ARG A 147 11.01 24.72 -10.01
CA ARG A 147 11.87 24.72 -11.21
C ARG A 147 11.64 23.51 -12.11
N HIS A 148 11.29 22.37 -11.51
CA HIS A 148 11.13 21.10 -12.22
C HIS A 148 9.67 20.71 -12.40
N HIS A 149 8.76 21.31 -11.63
CA HIS A 149 7.37 20.94 -11.58
C HIS A 149 6.49 22.17 -11.32
N ARG A 150 5.41 22.35 -12.09
CA ARG A 150 4.45 23.45 -11.87
C ARG A 150 3.15 22.93 -11.29
N PHE A 151 2.64 23.60 -10.26
CA PHE A 151 1.26 23.49 -9.79
C PHE A 151 0.55 24.85 -9.92
N ASP A 152 -0.78 24.85 -9.92
CA ASP A 152 -1.62 26.05 -10.03
C ASP A 152 -2.10 26.54 -8.66
N ALA A 153 -2.23 25.64 -7.69
CA ALA A 153 -2.66 25.94 -6.33
C ALA A 153 -2.13 24.90 -5.33
N ALA A 154 -2.15 25.22 -4.04
CA ALA A 154 -1.65 24.35 -2.98
C ALA A 154 -2.66 24.14 -1.85
N LEU A 155 -2.84 22.88 -1.45
CA LEU A 155 -3.56 22.48 -0.25
C LEU A 155 -2.57 21.86 0.74
N VAL A 156 -2.36 22.52 1.87
CA VAL A 156 -1.31 22.18 2.84
C VAL A 156 -1.92 21.48 4.05
N PHE A 157 -1.65 20.19 4.22
CA PHE A 157 -2.06 19.39 5.37
C PHE A 157 -0.99 19.45 6.46
N GLY A 158 -1.34 20.13 7.55
CA GLY A 158 -0.50 20.24 8.74
C GLY A 158 0.32 21.51 8.85
N PRO A 159 1.10 21.63 9.93
CA PRO A 159 1.92 22.81 10.16
C PRO A 159 3.00 22.88 9.07
N LEU A 160 2.98 23.96 8.30
CA LEU A 160 4.06 24.34 7.40
C LEU A 160 4.68 25.64 7.92
N HIS A 161 5.99 25.81 7.75
CA HIS A 161 6.63 27.04 8.17
C HIS A 161 6.06 28.25 7.42
N ASP A 162 5.79 29.34 8.14
CA ASP A 162 5.16 30.54 7.58
C ASP A 162 5.94 31.13 6.40
N GLU A 163 7.26 30.96 6.35
CA GLU A 163 8.06 31.38 5.20
C GLU A 163 7.64 30.71 3.89
N GLY A 164 7.33 29.41 3.92
CA GLY A 164 6.88 28.65 2.75
C GLY A 164 5.47 29.07 2.31
N LEU A 165 4.58 29.26 3.28
CA LEU A 165 3.23 29.78 3.10
C LEU A 165 3.23 31.18 2.46
N LEU A 166 3.99 32.12 3.04
CA LEU A 166 4.14 33.48 2.52
C LEU A 166 4.83 33.51 1.15
N TRP A 167 5.77 32.59 0.90
CA TRP A 167 6.40 32.48 -0.40
C TRP A 167 5.38 32.11 -1.48
N MET A 168 4.54 31.09 -1.25
CA MET A 168 3.49 30.70 -2.18
C MET A 168 2.50 31.85 -2.43
N GLN A 169 2.10 32.54 -1.36
CA GLN A 169 1.22 33.71 -1.45
C GLN A 169 1.85 34.85 -2.27
N ARG A 170 3.12 35.20 -2.04
CA ARG A 170 3.84 36.24 -2.81
C ARG A 170 4.01 35.87 -4.28
N ARG A 171 4.09 34.57 -4.59
CA ARG A 171 4.21 34.06 -5.95
C ARG A 171 2.88 34.09 -6.71
N GLY A 172 1.78 34.31 -6.00
CA GLY A 172 0.42 34.37 -6.54
C GLY A 172 -0.32 33.04 -6.53
N TYR A 173 0.16 32.03 -5.82
CA TYR A 173 -0.55 30.76 -5.69
C TYR A 173 -1.71 30.90 -4.69
N PRO A 174 -2.92 30.43 -5.04
CA PRO A 174 -3.96 30.15 -4.06
C PRO A 174 -3.47 29.05 -3.11
N VAL A 175 -3.57 29.32 -1.80
CA VAL A 175 -3.14 28.39 -0.75
C VAL A 175 -4.23 28.29 0.29
N VAL A 176 -4.56 27.05 0.67
CA VAL A 176 -5.42 26.75 1.82
C VAL A 176 -4.69 25.79 2.75
N VAL A 177 -4.69 26.09 4.05
CA VAL A 177 -4.13 25.20 5.08
C VAL A 177 -5.23 24.32 5.66
N VAL A 178 -4.95 23.04 5.85
CA VAL A 178 -5.86 22.04 6.39
C VAL A 178 -5.25 21.44 7.64
N ASP A 179 -6.04 21.43 8.70
CA ASP A 179 -5.70 20.83 9.99
C ASP A 179 -4.50 21.50 10.71
N ALA A 180 -4.24 22.77 10.43
CA ALA A 180 -3.23 23.55 11.16
C ALA A 180 -3.61 25.03 11.23
N GLU A 181 -3.03 25.69 12.23
CA GLU A 181 -3.18 27.13 12.46
C GLU A 181 -1.87 27.85 12.13
N PRO A 182 -1.73 28.40 10.92
CA PRO A 182 -0.59 29.26 10.59
C PRO A 182 -0.71 30.61 11.29
N GLU A 183 0.42 31.26 11.60
CA GLU A 183 0.42 32.62 12.17
C GLU A 183 0.13 33.68 11.09
N VAL A 184 0.26 33.30 9.82
CA VAL A 184 0.01 34.17 8.66
C VAL A 184 -1.45 34.11 8.19
N PRO A 185 -1.98 35.19 7.57
CA PRO A 185 -3.40 35.32 7.23
C PRO A 185 -3.81 34.51 5.98
N ILE A 186 -3.49 33.22 5.95
CA ILE A 186 -3.90 32.28 4.90
C ILE A 186 -5.22 31.60 5.28
N PRO A 187 -6.17 31.44 4.32
CA PRO A 187 -7.38 30.67 4.55
C PRO A 187 -7.08 29.27 5.07
N ARG A 188 -7.83 28.84 6.09
CA ARG A 188 -7.60 27.56 6.75
C ARG A 188 -8.88 26.85 7.11
N VAL A 189 -8.83 25.53 7.06
CA VAL A 189 -9.88 24.63 7.52
C VAL A 189 -9.33 23.82 8.68
N VAL A 190 -9.92 23.96 9.86
CA VAL A 190 -9.43 23.35 11.10
C VAL A 190 -10.51 22.52 11.77
N GLN A 191 -10.09 21.61 12.63
CA GLN A 191 -10.99 20.81 13.44
C GLN A 191 -11.36 21.55 14.73
N ALA A 192 -12.58 21.35 15.23
CA ALA A 192 -13.00 21.85 16.54
C ALA A 192 -12.35 21.07 17.70
N ASN A 193 -11.02 21.08 17.80
CA ASN A 193 -10.23 20.29 18.75
C ASN A 193 -10.58 20.59 20.22
N ARG A 194 -10.63 21.88 20.59
CA ARG A 194 -10.91 22.33 21.95
C ARG A 194 -12.35 22.00 22.37
N GLU A 195 -13.32 22.37 21.54
CA GLU A 195 -14.73 22.10 21.80
C GLU A 195 -15.03 20.59 21.80
N GLY A 196 -14.48 19.84 20.84
CA GLY A 196 -14.64 18.38 20.77
C GLY A 196 -14.10 17.66 22.01
N MET A 197 -12.93 18.07 22.49
CA MET A 197 -12.36 17.49 23.71
C MET A 197 -13.14 17.90 24.96
N GLY A 198 -13.59 19.15 25.03
CA GLY A 198 -14.47 19.63 26.09
C GLY A 198 -15.77 18.83 26.16
N GLN A 199 -16.39 18.51 25.01
CA GLN A 199 -17.58 17.65 24.95
C GLN A 199 -17.31 16.24 25.47
N ALA A 200 -16.19 15.62 25.10
CA ALA A 200 -15.82 14.28 25.58
C ALA A 200 -15.68 14.25 27.11
N VAL A 201 -15.02 15.25 27.69
CA VAL A 201 -14.83 15.36 29.14
C VAL A 201 -16.15 15.66 29.84
N ARG A 202 -16.99 16.54 29.29
CA ARG A 202 -18.36 16.80 29.79
C ARG A 202 -19.22 15.54 29.81
N GLU A 203 -19.12 14.67 28.81
CA GLU A 203 -19.83 13.38 28.82
C GLU A 203 -19.33 12.45 29.93
N LEU A 204 -18.02 12.37 30.17
CA LEU A 204 -17.48 11.60 31.31
C LEU A 204 -17.96 12.18 32.66
N ILE A 205 -17.98 13.50 32.80
CA ILE A 205 -18.48 14.19 33.99
C ILE A 205 -19.98 13.89 34.19
N ARG A 206 -20.77 13.84 33.11
CA ARG A 206 -22.19 13.47 33.11
C ARG A 206 -22.41 12.01 33.52
N LEU A 207 -21.52 11.11 33.13
CA LEU A 207 -21.49 9.72 33.60
C LEU A 207 -21.12 9.59 35.09
N GLY A 208 -20.63 10.66 35.72
CA GLY A 208 -20.31 10.73 37.15
C GLY A 208 -18.81 10.73 37.45
N HIS A 209 -17.94 10.69 36.42
CA HIS A 209 -16.51 10.75 36.64
C HIS A 209 -16.08 12.10 37.23
N ARG A 210 -15.14 12.05 38.17
CA ARG A 210 -14.54 13.23 38.82
C ARG A 210 -13.02 13.22 38.82
N ARG A 211 -12.41 12.06 38.57
CA ARG A 211 -10.96 11.87 38.50
C ARG A 211 -10.62 11.29 37.15
N ILE A 212 -10.33 12.20 36.22
CA ILE A 212 -10.21 11.94 34.79
C ILE A 212 -8.77 12.26 34.42
N GLY A 213 -8.03 11.27 33.90
CA GLY A 213 -6.67 11.48 33.39
C GLY A 213 -6.64 11.96 31.95
N PHE A 214 -5.54 12.58 31.56
CA PHE A 214 -5.26 12.99 30.19
C PHE A 214 -3.94 12.36 29.71
N LEU A 215 -4.01 11.53 28.67
CA LEU A 215 -2.86 10.91 28.03
C LEU A 215 -2.55 11.62 26.70
N THR A 216 -1.37 12.23 26.59
CA THR A 216 -0.98 13.01 25.41
C THR A 216 0.40 12.61 24.88
N GLY A 217 0.69 13.02 23.64
CA GLY A 217 1.97 12.81 22.98
C GLY A 217 2.90 14.03 23.01
N HIS A 218 3.95 13.98 22.20
CA HIS A 218 4.83 15.14 21.99
C HIS A 218 4.01 16.39 21.62
N TYR A 219 4.49 17.56 22.05
CA TYR A 219 3.78 18.81 21.87
C TYR A 219 3.50 19.06 20.39
N MET A 220 2.22 19.17 20.07
CA MET A 220 1.70 19.57 18.78
C MET A 220 0.55 20.56 19.02
N PRO A 221 0.34 21.57 18.15
CA PRO A 221 -0.68 22.60 18.37
C PRO A 221 -2.11 22.06 18.58
N HIS A 222 -2.52 21.04 17.82
CA HIS A 222 -3.84 20.41 17.99
C HIS A 222 -3.97 19.67 19.34
N TYR A 223 -2.91 19.05 19.86
CA TYR A 223 -2.92 18.47 21.21
C TYR A 223 -2.99 19.52 22.31
N ALA A 224 -2.42 20.71 22.11
CA ALA A 224 -2.58 21.82 23.03
C ALA A 224 -4.05 22.27 23.11
N GLN A 225 -4.72 22.44 21.96
CA GLN A 225 -6.15 22.78 21.92
C GLN A 225 -7.03 21.70 22.58
N ARG A 226 -6.75 20.42 22.33
CA ARG A 226 -7.43 19.30 23.01
C ARG A 226 -7.22 19.38 24.52
N PHE A 227 -5.98 19.64 24.98
CA PHE A 227 -5.70 19.81 26.40
C PHE A 227 -6.44 21.01 27.03
N GLU A 228 -6.52 22.15 26.33
CA GLU A 228 -7.32 23.30 26.76
C GLU A 228 -8.79 22.91 26.95
N GLY A 229 -9.37 22.17 26.00
CA GLY A 229 -10.76 21.69 26.10
C GLY A 229 -10.99 20.76 27.29
N TYR A 230 -10.00 19.91 27.60
CA TYR A 230 -10.01 19.09 28.79
C TYR A 230 -10.00 19.93 30.08
N MET A 231 -9.14 20.95 30.15
CA MET A 231 -9.04 21.85 31.29
C MET A 231 -10.32 22.69 31.49
N ASP A 232 -10.87 23.24 30.40
CA ASP A 232 -12.11 24.03 30.43
C ASP A 232 -13.26 23.22 31.02
N ALA A 233 -13.48 22.00 30.53
CA ALA A 233 -14.56 21.13 31.00
C ALA A 233 -14.42 20.73 32.48
N LEU A 234 -13.19 20.52 32.96
CA LEU A 234 -12.94 20.28 34.38
C LEU A 234 -13.22 21.52 35.22
N GLN A 235 -12.78 22.70 34.76
CA GLN A 235 -12.99 23.97 35.43
C GLN A 235 -14.49 24.32 35.53
N GLU A 236 -15.25 24.13 34.45
CA GLU A 236 -16.71 24.30 34.41
C GLU A 236 -17.43 23.42 35.44
N ALA A 237 -16.92 22.21 35.69
CA ALA A 237 -17.44 21.29 36.69
C ALA A 237 -16.88 21.49 38.11
N GLY A 238 -16.02 22.48 38.31
CA GLY A 238 -15.37 22.74 39.61
C GLY A 238 -14.38 21.65 40.03
N ILE A 239 -13.78 20.92 39.08
CA ILE A 239 -12.80 19.86 39.33
C ILE A 239 -11.40 20.45 39.16
N THR A 240 -10.59 20.39 40.21
CA THR A 240 -9.18 20.78 40.14
C THR A 240 -8.31 19.57 39.78
N PRO A 241 -7.72 19.49 38.58
CA PRO A 241 -6.84 18.38 38.23
C PRO A 241 -5.52 18.45 38.99
N GLU A 242 -4.99 17.29 39.36
CA GLU A 242 -3.63 17.17 39.87
C GLU A 242 -2.65 17.03 38.69
N ALA A 243 -1.41 17.51 38.83
CA ALA A 243 -0.38 17.35 37.79
C ALA A 243 -0.14 15.87 37.43
N SER A 244 -0.35 14.96 38.39
CA SER A 244 -0.24 13.50 38.20
C SER A 244 -1.30 12.91 37.27
N TRP A 245 -2.39 13.64 36.97
CA TRP A 245 -3.46 13.19 36.09
C TRP A 245 -3.12 13.39 34.61
N VAL A 246 -2.05 14.11 34.30
CA VAL A 246 -1.63 14.41 32.94
C VAL A 246 -0.31 13.72 32.67
N MET A 247 -0.30 12.81 31.70
CA MET A 247 0.94 12.13 31.28
C MET A 247 1.20 12.38 29.80
N GLN A 248 2.37 12.96 29.54
CA GLN A 248 2.93 13.07 28.20
C GLN A 248 3.85 11.87 27.96
N HIS A 249 3.61 11.12 26.89
CA HIS A 249 4.53 10.08 26.49
C HIS A 249 5.70 10.65 25.66
N GLY A 250 6.90 10.12 25.87
CA GLY A 250 8.04 10.35 24.97
C GLY A 250 7.96 9.45 23.73
N GLN A 251 8.69 9.78 22.67
CA GLN A 251 9.07 8.77 21.65
C GLN A 251 10.18 7.89 22.23
N PRO A 252 10.26 6.57 21.95
CA PRO A 252 9.48 5.75 21.00
C PRO A 252 8.25 5.04 21.62
N ARG A 253 7.50 4.28 20.80
CA ARG A 253 6.27 3.50 21.16
C ARG A 253 6.28 2.81 22.55
N PRO A 254 7.35 2.16 23.04
CA PRO A 254 7.38 1.58 24.39
C PRO A 254 7.01 2.56 25.52
N ARG A 255 7.29 3.86 25.32
CA ARG A 255 7.06 4.90 26.33
C ARG A 255 5.60 5.31 26.49
N VAL A 256 4.72 5.00 25.53
CA VAL A 256 3.27 5.28 25.69
C VAL A 256 2.62 4.35 26.70
N GLN A 257 3.07 3.09 26.75
CA GLN A 257 2.63 2.14 27.77
C GLN A 257 3.09 2.59 29.16
N ASP A 258 4.33 3.07 29.30
CA ASP A 258 4.84 3.60 30.57
C ASP A 258 4.05 4.82 31.05
N ALA A 259 3.69 5.73 30.15
CA ALA A 259 2.86 6.89 30.47
C ALA A 259 1.48 6.45 30.99
N LEU A 260 0.87 5.42 30.37
CA LEU A 260 -0.40 4.89 30.85
C LEU A 260 -0.26 4.16 32.19
N ARG A 261 0.78 3.33 32.38
CA ARG A 261 1.04 2.66 33.67
C ARG A 261 1.10 3.68 34.81
N ARG A 262 1.79 4.81 34.60
CA ARG A 262 1.85 5.90 35.57
C ARG A 262 0.50 6.54 35.88
N LEU A 263 -0.38 6.70 34.88
CA LEU A 263 -1.76 7.16 35.13
C LEU A 263 -2.55 6.14 35.96
N LEU A 264 -2.37 4.84 35.70
CA LEU A 264 -3.04 3.77 36.44
C LEU A 264 -2.52 3.64 37.89
N GLU A 265 -1.30 4.08 38.16
CA GLU A 265 -0.70 4.09 39.50
C GLU A 265 -1.10 5.29 40.37
N VAL A 266 -1.72 6.34 39.80
CA VAL A 266 -2.18 7.51 40.55
C VAL A 266 -3.11 7.08 41.69
N ARG A 267 -2.90 7.66 42.88
CA ARG A 267 -3.71 7.40 44.08
C ARG A 267 -4.34 8.70 44.63
N PRO A 268 -5.65 8.72 44.94
CA PRO A 268 -6.67 7.68 44.66
C PRO A 268 -6.72 7.27 43.17
N PRO A 269 -7.37 6.16 42.76
CA PRO A 269 -7.36 5.72 41.37
C PRO A 269 -8.19 6.63 40.46
N LEU A 270 -7.68 6.91 39.26
CA LEU A 270 -8.46 7.56 38.20
C LEU A 270 -9.61 6.62 37.77
N THR A 271 -10.73 7.22 37.38
CA THR A 271 -11.94 6.47 36.95
C THR A 271 -12.18 6.58 35.45
N ALA A 272 -11.52 7.51 34.78
CA ALA A 272 -11.54 7.64 33.34
C ALA A 272 -10.19 8.18 32.84
N ILE A 273 -9.81 7.85 31.61
CA ILE A 273 -8.68 8.44 30.90
C ILE A 273 -9.15 8.89 29.51
N VAL A 274 -8.77 10.12 29.18
CA VAL A 274 -9.00 10.75 27.89
C VAL A 274 -7.68 10.75 27.12
N GLY A 275 -7.67 10.13 25.94
CA GLY A 275 -6.52 10.15 25.04
C GLY A 275 -6.58 11.36 24.11
N ALA A 276 -5.44 12.02 23.91
CA ALA A 276 -5.33 13.09 22.93
C ALA A 276 -5.58 12.60 21.49
N SER A 277 -5.45 11.30 21.21
CA SER A 277 -5.89 10.62 19.98
C SER A 277 -6.16 9.13 20.23
N ASP A 278 -6.95 8.50 19.37
CA ASP A 278 -7.32 7.07 19.45
C ASP A 278 -6.11 6.16 19.39
N ILE A 279 -5.14 6.52 18.54
CA ILE A 279 -3.95 5.71 18.32
C ILE A 279 -3.06 5.63 19.58
N LEU A 280 -3.09 6.67 20.44
CA LEU A 280 -2.39 6.65 21.72
C LEU A 280 -3.02 5.63 22.66
N LEU A 281 -4.36 5.60 22.75
CA LEU A 281 -5.06 4.63 23.58
C LEU A 281 -4.91 3.20 23.03
N ALA A 282 -4.95 3.02 21.72
CA ALA A 282 -4.71 1.73 21.09
C ALA A 282 -3.30 1.18 21.40
N PHE A 283 -2.26 2.03 21.32
CA PHE A 283 -0.91 1.60 21.65
C PHE A 283 -0.66 1.41 23.15
N ALA A 284 -1.40 2.13 24.00
CA ALA A 284 -1.31 2.00 25.43
C ALA A 284 -2.16 0.83 25.98
N TYR A 285 -3.15 0.35 25.22
CA TYR A 285 -4.08 -0.72 25.61
C TYR A 285 -3.42 -1.98 26.20
N PRO A 286 -2.26 -2.48 25.68
CA PRO A 286 -1.57 -3.61 26.30
C PRO A 286 -1.23 -3.42 27.78
N ALA A 287 -0.93 -2.19 28.23
CA ALA A 287 -0.64 -1.92 29.64
C ALA A 287 -1.89 -2.09 30.54
N ILE A 288 -3.09 -1.82 30.02
CA ILE A 288 -4.35 -2.07 30.72
C ILE A 288 -4.54 -3.57 30.93
N THR A 289 -4.28 -4.36 29.88
CA THR A 289 -4.36 -5.82 29.92
C THR A 289 -3.32 -6.41 30.88
N GLU A 290 -2.07 -5.95 30.84
CA GLU A 290 -0.99 -6.38 31.73
C GLU A 290 -1.30 -6.09 33.20
N MET A 291 -1.89 -4.91 33.50
CA MET A 291 -2.28 -4.52 34.86
C MET A 291 -3.63 -5.10 35.28
N SER A 292 -4.30 -5.89 34.43
CA SER A 292 -5.60 -6.51 34.69
C SER A 292 -6.70 -5.51 35.07
N VAL A 293 -6.64 -4.28 34.54
CA VAL A 293 -7.67 -3.25 34.75
C VAL A 293 -8.83 -3.50 33.79
N ARG A 294 -10.06 -3.53 34.30
CA ARG A 294 -11.26 -3.76 33.49
C ARG A 294 -11.79 -2.47 32.88
N VAL A 295 -12.00 -2.48 31.57
CA VAL A 295 -12.62 -1.40 30.80
C VAL A 295 -13.96 -1.94 30.27
N PRO A 296 -15.10 -1.26 30.54
CA PRO A 296 -15.23 0.04 31.20
C PRO A 296 -15.40 -0.01 32.73
N GLU A 297 -15.44 -1.20 33.36
CA GLU A 297 -15.96 -1.35 34.73
C GLU A 297 -15.14 -0.63 35.81
N GLU A 298 -13.82 -0.61 35.66
CA GLU A 298 -12.91 0.09 36.59
C GLU A 298 -12.38 1.39 36.00
N LEU A 299 -12.31 1.48 34.68
CA LEU A 299 -11.74 2.60 33.95
C LEU A 299 -12.48 2.85 32.65
N SER A 300 -13.05 4.04 32.49
CA SER A 300 -13.58 4.52 31.21
C SER A 300 -12.45 5.05 30.31
N LEU A 301 -12.49 4.76 29.01
CA LEU A 301 -11.57 5.29 28.01
C LEU A 301 -12.32 6.05 26.92
N ILE A 302 -11.80 7.20 26.52
CA ILE A 302 -12.29 7.94 25.36
C ILE A 302 -11.12 8.58 24.60
N GLY A 303 -11.06 8.36 23.29
CA GLY A 303 -10.04 8.91 22.41
C GLY A 303 -10.53 10.09 21.56
N PHE A 304 -9.81 10.35 20.48
CA PHE A 304 -10.07 11.42 19.52
C PHE A 304 -9.66 10.93 18.12
N ASP A 305 -10.36 11.37 17.07
CA ASP A 305 -10.20 11.10 15.64
C ASP A 305 -11.19 10.05 15.07
N ASP A 306 -11.82 9.22 15.90
CA ASP A 306 -12.73 8.10 15.55
C ASP A 306 -12.18 7.17 14.45
N GLU A 307 -10.94 6.72 14.65
CA GLU A 307 -10.25 5.83 13.73
C GLU A 307 -11.01 4.51 13.51
N PRO A 308 -10.95 3.88 12.31
CA PRO A 308 -11.75 2.70 12.00
C PRO A 308 -11.56 1.54 12.99
N PHE A 309 -10.36 1.40 13.58
CA PHE A 309 -10.08 0.35 14.55
C PHE A 309 -10.86 0.49 15.86
N CYS A 310 -11.36 1.69 16.21
CA CYS A 310 -12.11 1.94 17.44
C CYS A 310 -13.34 1.03 17.56
N THR A 311 -13.97 0.67 16.44
CA THR A 311 -15.12 -0.25 16.40
C THR A 311 -14.75 -1.73 16.64
N THR A 312 -13.47 -2.09 16.44
CA THR A 312 -12.97 -3.46 16.54
C THR A 312 -12.16 -3.74 17.82
N MET A 313 -11.87 -2.70 18.60
CA MET A 313 -11.29 -2.85 19.94
C MET A 313 -12.26 -3.58 20.86
N GLN A 314 -11.73 -4.21 21.91
CA GLN A 314 -12.53 -4.96 22.90
C GLN A 314 -12.25 -4.42 24.32
N PRO A 315 -13.18 -3.62 24.90
CA PRO A 315 -14.43 -3.15 24.29
C PRO A 315 -14.22 -2.09 23.19
N PRO A 316 -15.20 -1.86 22.30
CA PRO A 316 -15.14 -0.78 21.32
C PRO A 316 -14.86 0.59 21.97
N LEU A 317 -13.88 1.32 21.42
CA LEU A 317 -13.35 2.56 21.98
C LEU A 317 -14.26 3.75 21.65
N SER A 318 -14.73 4.46 22.67
CA SER A 318 -15.43 5.74 22.55
C SER A 318 -14.45 6.78 22.02
N SER A 319 -14.88 7.67 21.14
CA SER A 319 -13.98 8.65 20.54
C SER A 319 -14.70 9.93 20.15
N VAL A 320 -13.95 11.03 20.03
CA VAL A 320 -14.41 12.25 19.37
C VAL A 320 -14.18 12.10 17.87
N ARG A 321 -15.27 12.03 17.10
CA ARG A 321 -15.23 11.99 15.64
C ARG A 321 -15.13 13.39 15.07
N VAL A 322 -14.21 13.56 14.13
CA VAL A 322 -14.20 14.70 13.20
C VAL A 322 -14.24 14.14 11.78
N ASP A 323 -15.04 14.76 10.92
CA ASP A 323 -15.13 14.36 9.52
C ASP A 323 -13.90 14.87 8.74
N LEU A 324 -12.81 14.10 8.79
CA LEU A 324 -11.55 14.41 8.10
C LEU A 324 -11.72 14.47 6.57
N GLU A 325 -12.68 13.73 6.01
CA GLU A 325 -12.97 13.82 4.58
C GLU A 325 -13.66 15.14 4.24
N GLN A 326 -14.62 15.57 5.06
CA GLN A 326 -15.25 16.89 4.93
C GLN A 326 -14.24 18.03 5.12
N LEU A 327 -13.29 17.87 6.04
CA LEU A 327 -12.18 18.81 6.27
C LEU A 327 -11.38 19.02 4.97
N ALA A 328 -10.93 17.93 4.35
CA ALA A 328 -10.23 17.95 3.06
C ALA A 328 -11.06 18.53 1.90
N ARG A 329 -12.30 18.06 1.73
CA ARG A 329 -13.19 18.54 0.66
C ARG A 329 -13.49 20.03 0.80
N THR A 330 -13.64 20.52 2.02
CA THR A 330 -13.83 21.96 2.29
C THR A 330 -12.60 22.75 1.91
N GLY A 331 -11.39 22.24 2.22
CA GLY A 331 -10.15 22.87 1.80
C GLY A 331 -10.03 23.00 0.27
N VAL A 332 -10.36 21.95 -0.47
CA VAL A 332 -10.38 21.97 -1.95
C VAL A 332 -11.42 22.97 -2.48
N ARG A 333 -12.63 23.02 -1.90
CA ARG A 333 -13.67 23.99 -2.30
C ARG A 333 -13.25 25.44 -2.07
N LEU A 334 -12.61 25.74 -0.94
CA LEU A 334 -12.07 27.09 -0.70
C LEU A 334 -10.99 27.44 -1.74
N LEU A 335 -10.12 26.47 -2.08
CA LEU A 335 -9.10 26.66 -3.11
C LEU A 335 -9.72 26.96 -4.48
N MET A 336 -10.81 26.28 -4.82
CA MET A 336 -11.60 26.52 -6.04
C MET A 336 -12.22 27.90 -6.07
N ASP A 337 -12.88 28.31 -4.99
CA ASP A 337 -13.47 29.64 -4.92
C ASP A 337 -12.39 30.73 -5.02
N MET A 338 -11.21 30.53 -4.43
CA MET A 338 -10.07 31.44 -4.59
C MET A 338 -9.57 31.51 -6.04
N MET A 339 -9.48 30.38 -6.74
CA MET A 339 -9.06 30.32 -8.14
C MET A 339 -10.05 31.00 -9.08
N ASP A 340 -11.34 30.94 -8.75
CA ASP A 340 -12.41 31.67 -9.44
C ASP A 340 -12.46 33.17 -9.08
N GLY A 341 -11.57 33.65 -8.20
CA GLY A 341 -11.53 35.03 -7.73
C GLY A 341 -12.67 35.39 -6.76
N LYS A 342 -13.35 34.40 -6.18
CA LYS A 342 -14.41 34.62 -5.20
C LYS A 342 -13.82 34.85 -3.80
N PRO A 343 -14.48 35.67 -2.96
CA PRO A 343 -14.07 35.83 -1.58
C PRO A 343 -14.30 34.53 -0.79
N VAL A 344 -13.33 34.17 0.05
CA VAL A 344 -13.40 32.99 0.93
C VAL A 344 -13.24 33.38 2.40
N PRO A 345 -13.86 32.65 3.34
CA PRO A 345 -13.63 32.84 4.76
C PRO A 345 -12.17 32.52 5.13
N HIS A 346 -11.59 33.33 6.04
CA HIS A 346 -10.22 33.10 6.52
C HIS A 346 -10.07 31.85 7.40
N ARG A 347 -11.12 31.46 8.13
CA ARG A 347 -11.11 30.30 9.01
C ARG A 347 -12.46 29.60 8.91
N VAL A 348 -12.43 28.31 8.57
CA VAL A 348 -13.59 27.41 8.62
C VAL A 348 -13.27 26.33 9.64
N GLU A 349 -14.20 26.09 10.56
CA GLU A 349 -14.04 25.06 11.58
C GLU A 349 -15.04 23.93 11.34
N ILE A 350 -14.54 22.68 11.29
CA ILE A 350 -15.36 21.48 11.15
C ILE A 350 -15.75 20.99 12.55
N PRO A 351 -17.06 20.83 12.83
CA PRO A 351 -17.52 20.44 14.15
C PRO A 351 -17.09 19.02 14.49
N ALA A 352 -16.80 18.80 15.77
CA ALA A 352 -16.51 17.50 16.34
C ALA A 352 -17.76 16.91 17.00
N GLN A 353 -17.85 15.58 17.04
CA GLN A 353 -18.95 14.86 17.68
C GLN A 353 -18.43 13.74 18.57
N VAL A 354 -18.89 13.68 19.82
CA VAL A 354 -18.60 12.54 20.70
C VAL A 354 -19.39 11.30 20.27
N VAL A 355 -18.68 10.19 20.07
CA VAL A 355 -19.24 8.87 19.76
C VAL A 355 -18.97 7.95 20.94
N LEU A 356 -19.99 7.75 21.78
CA LEU A 356 -19.91 6.83 22.93
C LEU A 356 -20.06 5.38 22.48
N ARG A 357 -19.20 4.53 23.03
CA ARG A 357 -19.16 3.08 22.85
C ARG A 357 -18.92 2.39 24.20
N ASP A 358 -18.74 1.08 24.18
CA ASP A 358 -18.68 0.22 25.38
C ASP A 358 -17.44 0.46 26.26
N SER A 359 -16.45 1.24 25.82
CA SER A 359 -15.31 1.64 26.67
C SER A 359 -15.61 2.73 27.70
N CYS A 360 -16.84 3.26 27.78
CA CYS A 360 -17.26 4.23 28.78
C CYS A 360 -18.47 3.72 29.59
N ALA A 361 -18.41 3.84 30.91
CA ALA A 361 -19.53 3.53 31.82
C ALA A 361 -19.50 4.45 33.05
N PRO A 362 -20.60 4.59 33.80
CA PRO A 362 -20.57 5.29 35.10
C PRO A 362 -19.47 4.72 36.03
N PRO A 363 -18.77 5.56 36.81
CA PRO A 363 -17.69 5.09 37.65
C PRO A 363 -18.21 4.10 38.70
N PHE A 364 -17.43 3.04 38.93
CA PHE A 364 -17.73 2.06 39.95
C PHE A 364 -17.84 2.72 41.33
N SER A 365 -19.04 2.76 41.89
CA SER A 365 -19.27 3.26 43.24
C SER A 365 -18.84 2.20 44.26
N HIS A 366 -17.74 2.43 44.97
CA HIS A 366 -17.30 1.58 46.08
C HIS A 366 -18.28 1.51 47.28
N ASN A 367 -19.42 2.20 47.23
CA ASN A 367 -20.29 2.45 48.39
C ASN A 367 -21.63 1.69 48.42
N THR A 368 -21.81 0.62 47.64
CA THR A 368 -23.08 -0.15 47.65
C THR A 368 -22.90 -1.62 48.04
N PHE A 369 -21.86 -1.95 48.82
CA PHE A 369 -21.65 -3.30 49.36
C PHE A 369 -21.39 -3.34 50.88
N THR A 370 -21.93 -2.38 51.63
CA THR A 370 -21.91 -2.39 53.10
C THR A 370 -23.28 -2.03 53.67
N SER A 371 -24.25 -2.95 53.63
CA SER A 371 -25.29 -3.07 54.69
C SER A 371 -26.42 -4.09 54.44
N GLN A 372 -26.51 -4.78 53.29
CA GLN A 372 -27.62 -5.75 53.09
C GLN A 372 -27.22 -7.21 52.81
N HIS A 373 -25.93 -7.54 52.64
CA HIS A 373 -25.52 -8.94 52.44
C HIS A 373 -25.21 -9.73 53.72
N GLN A 374 -25.70 -9.27 54.89
CA GLN A 374 -25.62 -10.01 56.16
C GLN A 374 -26.97 -10.52 56.68
N LYS A 375 -28.09 -10.35 55.95
CA LYS A 375 -29.38 -10.93 56.35
C LYS A 375 -30.12 -11.78 55.31
N GLU A 376 -29.65 -11.88 54.07
CA GLU A 376 -30.28 -12.75 53.06
C GLU A 376 -29.26 -13.57 52.25
N VAL A 377 -28.48 -14.41 52.94
CA VAL A 377 -27.92 -15.63 52.32
C VAL A 377 -27.99 -16.77 53.34
N SER A 378 -29.20 -17.08 53.84
CA SER A 378 -29.45 -18.32 54.59
C SER A 378 -30.11 -19.41 53.75
N THR A 379 -30.34 -19.20 52.46
CA THR A 379 -30.84 -20.24 51.55
C THR A 379 -30.36 -20.01 50.11
N MET A 380 -29.05 -20.10 49.86
CA MET A 380 -28.57 -20.53 48.56
C MET A 380 -27.89 -21.88 48.73
N GLN A 381 -28.51 -22.90 48.14
CA GLN A 381 -27.93 -24.22 47.98
C GLN A 381 -26.46 -24.07 47.56
N ARG A 382 -25.56 -24.64 48.36
CA ARG A 382 -24.16 -24.85 48.00
C ARG A 382 -24.12 -25.61 46.67
N ARG A 383 -23.96 -24.88 45.56
CA ARG A 383 -23.48 -25.51 44.33
C ARG A 383 -22.02 -25.86 44.59
N LYS A 384 -21.72 -27.16 44.57
CA LYS A 384 -20.36 -27.68 44.76
C LYS A 384 -19.44 -26.98 43.75
N ALA A 385 -18.44 -26.25 44.23
CA ALA A 385 -17.34 -25.78 43.39
C ALA A 385 -16.57 -27.00 42.88
N PHE A 386 -16.10 -26.92 41.63
CA PHE A 386 -15.31 -27.96 40.98
C PHE A 386 -14.12 -28.37 41.85
N THR A 387 -13.93 -29.67 42.01
CA THR A 387 -12.77 -30.25 42.70
C THR A 387 -11.51 -30.04 41.87
N LEU A 388 -10.35 -29.95 42.53
CA LEU A 388 -9.04 -29.81 41.88
C LEU A 388 -8.81 -30.89 40.81
N ILE A 389 -9.32 -32.10 41.05
CA ILE A 389 -9.22 -33.24 40.14
C ILE A 389 -10.01 -32.96 38.85
N GLU A 390 -11.24 -32.43 38.94
CA GLU A 390 -12.05 -32.12 37.77
C GLU A 390 -11.41 -31.01 36.92
N LEU A 391 -10.81 -29.98 37.54
CA LEU A 391 -10.11 -28.92 36.81
C LEU A 391 -8.88 -29.47 36.06
N LEU A 392 -8.10 -30.34 36.69
CA LEU A 392 -6.95 -30.98 36.06
C LEU A 392 -7.35 -31.85 34.87
N VAL A 393 -8.46 -32.59 35.00
CA VAL A 393 -9.00 -33.39 33.89
C VAL A 393 -9.43 -32.50 32.72
N VAL A 394 -10.10 -31.37 32.98
CA VAL A 394 -10.52 -30.44 31.93
C VAL A 394 -9.32 -29.84 31.20
N ILE A 395 -8.31 -29.37 31.94
CA ILE A 395 -7.08 -28.83 31.31
C ILE A 395 -6.36 -29.91 30.51
N ALA A 396 -6.28 -31.14 31.03
CA ALA A 396 -5.68 -32.26 30.31
C ALA A 396 -6.45 -32.59 29.02
N ILE A 397 -7.78 -32.61 29.04
CA ILE A 397 -8.61 -32.83 27.85
C ILE A 397 -8.41 -31.69 26.85
N ILE A 398 -8.43 -30.43 27.29
CA ILE A 398 -8.18 -29.27 26.42
C ILE A 398 -6.79 -29.37 25.79
N ALA A 399 -5.76 -29.75 26.55
CA ALA A 399 -4.41 -29.92 26.05
C ALA A 399 -4.31 -31.05 25.01
N ILE A 400 -4.97 -32.18 25.24
CA ILE A 400 -5.04 -33.30 24.29
C ILE A 400 -5.79 -32.88 23.01
N LEU A 401 -6.94 -32.23 23.14
CA LEU A 401 -7.72 -31.74 22.00
C LEU A 401 -6.92 -30.72 21.19
N ALA A 402 -6.25 -29.77 21.86
CA ALA A 402 -5.39 -28.79 21.24
C ALA A 402 -4.21 -29.46 20.51
N ALA A 403 -3.58 -30.47 21.10
CA ALA A 403 -2.48 -31.22 20.49
C ALA A 403 -2.90 -31.97 19.22
N ILE A 404 -4.14 -32.45 19.14
CA ILE A 404 -4.69 -33.09 17.94
C ILE A 404 -5.08 -32.04 16.89
N LEU A 405 -5.65 -30.91 17.33
CA LEU A 405 -6.27 -29.91 16.46
C LEU A 405 -5.27 -28.92 15.85
N PHE A 406 -4.23 -28.51 16.59
CA PHE A 406 -3.23 -27.54 16.11
C PHE A 406 -2.43 -28.02 14.90
N PRO A 407 -1.96 -29.28 14.82
CA PRO A 407 -1.27 -29.78 13.62
C PRO A 407 -2.16 -29.71 12.37
N VAL A 408 -3.44 -30.07 12.50
CA VAL A 408 -4.40 -30.05 11.39
C VAL A 408 -4.67 -28.63 10.93
N PHE A 409 -4.87 -27.68 11.85
CA PHE A 409 -5.05 -26.27 11.49
C PHE A 409 -3.80 -25.65 10.87
N SER A 410 -2.61 -26.01 11.37
CA SER A 410 -1.33 -25.57 10.79
C SER A 410 -1.19 -26.04 9.35
N GLN A 411 -1.48 -27.32 9.08
CA GLN A 411 -1.47 -27.89 7.73
C GLN A 411 -2.51 -27.23 6.81
N ALA A 412 -3.73 -27.01 7.29
CA ALA A 412 -4.78 -26.34 6.51
C ALA A 412 -4.41 -24.90 6.15
N ARG A 413 -3.85 -24.14 7.10
CA ARG A 413 -3.36 -22.78 6.87
C ARG A 413 -2.21 -22.75 5.87
N GLU A 414 -1.30 -23.71 5.95
CA GLU A 414 -0.19 -23.80 5.00
C GLU A 414 -0.66 -24.21 3.60
N LYS A 415 -1.66 -25.09 3.48
CA LYS A 415 -2.29 -25.41 2.20
C LYS A 415 -2.95 -24.18 1.55
N ALA A 416 -3.58 -23.30 2.35
CA ALA A 416 -4.13 -22.05 1.84
C ALA A 416 -3.04 -21.08 1.33
N ARG A 417 -1.91 -20.97 2.05
CA ARG A 417 -0.75 -20.18 1.61
C ARG A 417 -0.10 -20.77 0.36
N GLN A 418 0.03 -22.10 0.29
CA GLN A 418 0.51 -22.81 -0.90
C GLN A 418 -0.35 -22.50 -2.13
N ALA A 419 -1.68 -22.53 -2.01
CA ALA A 419 -2.59 -22.20 -3.12
C ALA A 419 -2.45 -20.74 -3.57
N SER A 420 -2.27 -19.82 -2.61
CA SER A 420 -2.04 -18.40 -2.89
C SER A 420 -0.71 -18.17 -3.61
N CYS A 421 0.36 -18.84 -3.15
CA CYS A 421 1.68 -18.83 -3.80
C CYS A 421 1.61 -19.37 -5.23
N LEU A 422 0.92 -20.48 -5.45
CA LEU A 422 0.73 -21.06 -6.78
C LEU A 422 -0.05 -20.11 -7.72
N SER A 423 -1.05 -19.40 -7.19
CA SER A 423 -1.79 -18.37 -7.93
C SER A 423 -0.92 -17.17 -8.31
N ASN A 424 -0.07 -16.71 -7.39
CA ASN A 424 0.94 -15.67 -7.65
C ASN A 424 1.88 -16.10 -8.77
N MET A 425 2.42 -17.31 -8.69
CA MET A 425 3.27 -17.86 -9.74
C MET A 425 2.53 -17.99 -11.08
N LYS A 426 1.27 -18.44 -11.09
CA LYS A 426 0.48 -18.46 -12.33
C LYS A 426 0.32 -17.08 -12.97
N GLN A 427 0.16 -16.03 -12.17
CA GLN A 427 0.12 -14.65 -12.67
C GLN A 427 1.46 -14.20 -13.26
N ILE A 428 2.58 -14.60 -12.65
CA ILE A 428 3.93 -14.37 -13.20
C ILE A 428 4.10 -15.12 -14.53
N GLY A 429 3.62 -16.37 -14.63
CA GLY A 429 3.67 -17.17 -15.85
C GLY A 429 2.84 -16.57 -16.99
N LEU A 430 1.67 -16.00 -16.68
CA LEU A 430 0.87 -15.26 -17.67
C LEU A 430 1.60 -14.00 -18.15
N ALA A 431 2.20 -13.24 -17.24
CA ALA A 431 3.00 -12.07 -17.59
C ALA A 431 4.21 -12.43 -18.46
N MET A 432 4.88 -13.55 -18.16
CA MET A 432 5.94 -14.11 -18.99
C MET A 432 5.44 -14.42 -20.40
N MET A 433 4.30 -15.08 -20.55
CA MET A 433 3.75 -15.38 -21.87
C MET A 433 3.37 -14.12 -22.65
N MET A 434 2.80 -13.11 -21.99
CA MET A 434 2.50 -11.82 -22.62
C MET A 434 3.78 -11.10 -23.07
N TYR A 435 4.81 -11.10 -22.21
CA TYR A 435 6.12 -10.57 -22.58
C TYR A 435 6.69 -11.29 -23.80
N LEU A 436 6.73 -12.62 -23.80
CA LEU A 436 7.28 -13.38 -24.93
C LEU A 436 6.52 -13.05 -26.22
N GLN A 437 5.19 -12.94 -26.17
CA GLN A 437 4.39 -12.58 -27.35
C GLN A 437 4.67 -11.17 -27.87
N ASP A 438 4.87 -10.19 -26.98
CA ASP A 438 5.16 -8.80 -27.38
C ASP A 438 6.59 -8.62 -27.94
N TYR A 439 7.48 -9.58 -27.69
CA TYR A 439 8.89 -9.55 -28.10
C TYR A 439 9.26 -10.70 -29.06
N ASP A 440 8.33 -11.17 -29.91
CA ASP A 440 8.58 -12.22 -30.92
C ASP A 440 9.25 -13.48 -30.33
N TYR A 441 8.78 -13.88 -29.14
CA TYR A 441 9.28 -14.99 -28.32
C TYR A 441 10.76 -14.89 -27.95
N THR A 442 11.33 -13.70 -28.03
CA THR A 442 12.70 -13.42 -27.63
C THR A 442 12.85 -13.56 -26.12
N SER A 443 13.85 -14.34 -25.72
CA SER A 443 14.25 -14.56 -24.33
C SER A 443 14.46 -13.24 -23.57
N MET A 444 14.08 -13.20 -22.28
CA MET A 444 14.35 -12.04 -21.42
C MET A 444 15.86 -11.86 -21.24
N ARG A 445 16.33 -10.62 -21.08
CA ARG A 445 17.75 -10.36 -20.79
C ARG A 445 18.00 -10.32 -19.28
N ASP A 446 19.07 -10.93 -18.79
CA ASP A 446 19.61 -10.56 -17.48
C ASP A 446 20.61 -9.44 -17.71
N THR A 447 20.60 -8.45 -16.84
CA THR A 447 21.68 -7.48 -16.83
C THR A 447 22.98 -8.14 -16.41
N PHE A 448 24.00 -7.92 -17.25
CA PHE A 448 25.41 -8.11 -16.91
C PHE A 448 25.78 -7.18 -15.73
N TRP A 449 26.95 -7.42 -15.11
CA TRP A 449 27.57 -6.71 -13.98
C TRP A 449 27.74 -5.17 -14.10
N THR A 450 27.06 -4.50 -15.02
CA THR A 450 27.07 -3.06 -15.22
C THR A 450 26.06 -2.41 -14.28
N PHE A 451 26.60 -1.94 -13.15
CA PHE A 451 25.93 -1.27 -12.04
C PHE A 451 25.41 0.15 -12.38
N ASP A 452 24.76 0.34 -13.51
CA ASP A 452 24.46 1.70 -13.99
C ASP A 452 23.05 1.90 -14.57
N ARG A 453 22.18 0.87 -14.58
CA ARG A 453 20.80 1.01 -15.10
C ARG A 453 19.74 0.19 -14.33
N PRO A 454 19.01 0.78 -13.37
CA PRO A 454 17.87 0.11 -12.74
C PRO A 454 16.73 -0.11 -13.76
N GLY A 455 16.20 -1.35 -13.86
CA GLY A 455 15.02 -1.67 -14.67
C GLY A 455 15.13 -2.84 -15.66
N TYR A 456 16.28 -3.52 -15.75
CA TYR A 456 16.53 -4.57 -16.76
C TYR A 456 16.58 -6.01 -16.20
N CYS A 457 16.05 -6.28 -15.01
CA CYS A 457 15.90 -7.63 -14.48
C CYS A 457 14.55 -8.26 -14.89
N TRP A 458 14.45 -9.59 -14.88
CA TRP A 458 13.28 -10.33 -15.36
C TRP A 458 11.95 -9.83 -14.77
N ASN A 459 11.88 -9.56 -13.47
CA ASN A 459 10.65 -9.10 -12.83
C ASN A 459 10.31 -7.65 -13.18
N GLY A 460 11.29 -6.83 -13.58
CA GLY A 460 11.07 -5.52 -14.14
C GLY A 460 10.53 -5.55 -15.55
N MET A 461 11.04 -6.46 -16.38
CA MET A 461 10.48 -6.72 -17.71
C MET A 461 9.06 -7.25 -17.66
N LEU A 462 8.70 -8.00 -16.61
CA LEU A 462 7.34 -8.47 -16.38
C LEU A 462 6.42 -7.44 -15.72
N GLN A 463 6.97 -6.37 -15.13
CA GLN A 463 6.19 -5.38 -14.38
C GLN A 463 5.02 -4.78 -15.20
N PRO A 464 5.20 -4.39 -16.48
CA PRO A 464 4.11 -3.82 -17.28
C PRO A 464 2.94 -4.79 -17.52
N TYR A 465 3.19 -6.09 -17.38
CA TYR A 465 2.24 -7.16 -17.65
C TYR A 465 1.53 -7.67 -16.38
N VAL A 466 1.86 -7.11 -15.21
CA VAL A 466 1.28 -7.52 -13.92
C VAL A 466 0.54 -6.34 -13.27
N LYS A 467 -0.63 -6.61 -12.67
CA LYS A 467 -1.45 -5.57 -12.03
C LYS A 467 -1.00 -5.20 -10.61
N ASN A 468 -0.20 -6.05 -9.98
CA ASN A 468 0.22 -5.90 -8.59
C ASN A 468 1.60 -6.55 -8.40
N THR A 469 2.58 -5.80 -7.88
CA THR A 469 3.95 -6.27 -7.63
C THR A 469 4.05 -7.17 -6.38
N SER A 470 3.02 -7.22 -5.54
CA SER A 470 2.94 -8.13 -4.39
C SER A 470 2.96 -9.60 -4.79
N ILE A 471 2.64 -9.93 -6.05
CA ILE A 471 2.68 -11.30 -6.56
C ILE A 471 4.09 -11.89 -6.59
N PHE A 472 5.15 -11.07 -6.51
CA PHE A 472 6.53 -11.57 -6.41
C PHE A 472 6.91 -12.04 -4.99
N LYS A 473 5.95 -12.01 -4.04
CA LYS A 473 6.11 -12.47 -2.66
C LYS A 473 5.29 -13.73 -2.38
N CYS A 474 5.95 -14.73 -1.80
CA CYS A 474 5.32 -15.92 -1.27
C CYS A 474 4.78 -15.62 0.13
N PRO A 475 3.50 -15.92 0.43
CA PRO A 475 2.91 -15.71 1.76
C PRO A 475 3.63 -16.45 2.90
N SER A 476 4.37 -17.51 2.59
CA SER A 476 5.14 -18.31 3.57
C SER A 476 6.62 -17.89 3.66
N HIS A 477 7.06 -16.84 2.96
CA HIS A 477 8.46 -16.40 3.01
C HIS A 477 8.79 -15.65 4.31
N GLY A 478 7.85 -14.92 4.91
CA GLY A 478 8.12 -14.13 6.12
C GLY A 478 9.06 -12.95 5.90
N LEU A 479 9.26 -12.53 4.64
CA LEU A 479 9.97 -11.29 4.32
C LEU A 479 9.20 -10.08 4.86
N PRO A 480 9.88 -9.05 5.38
CA PRO A 480 9.21 -7.83 5.81
C PRO A 480 8.51 -7.17 4.62
N ALA A 481 7.37 -6.54 4.88
CA ALA A 481 6.46 -6.03 3.83
C ALA A 481 7.14 -5.09 2.82
N ASN A 482 8.22 -4.41 3.22
CA ASN A 482 9.02 -3.47 2.46
C ASN A 482 10.24 -4.09 1.73
N ALA A 483 10.39 -5.41 1.72
CA ALA A 483 11.57 -6.05 1.11
C ALA A 483 11.65 -5.89 -0.44
N LEU A 484 10.54 -5.50 -1.10
CA LEU A 484 10.47 -5.26 -2.56
C LEU A 484 9.94 -3.86 -2.85
N ASP A 485 10.53 -2.81 -2.27
CA ASP A 485 10.24 -1.45 -2.74
C ASP A 485 10.90 -1.23 -4.10
N TRP A 486 10.22 -1.73 -5.14
CA TRP A 486 10.50 -1.47 -6.55
C TRP A 486 10.47 0.04 -6.86
N ASP A 487 9.70 0.80 -6.07
CA ASP A 487 9.48 2.25 -6.21
C ASP A 487 10.49 3.11 -5.45
N ASN A 488 11.48 2.52 -4.74
CA ASN A 488 12.53 3.28 -4.06
C ASN A 488 13.63 3.72 -5.05
N THR A 489 13.27 4.53 -6.05
CA THR A 489 14.22 5.10 -7.02
C THR A 489 15.03 6.27 -6.47
N GLN A 490 15.02 6.51 -5.15
CA GLN A 490 15.79 7.62 -4.55
C GLN A 490 17.20 7.26 -4.11
N ASN A 491 17.56 5.98 -4.08
CA ASN A 491 18.96 5.58 -4.00
C ASN A 491 19.17 4.39 -4.93
N TYR A 492 20.11 4.53 -5.85
CA TYR A 492 20.65 3.43 -6.61
C TYR A 492 21.24 2.40 -5.62
N ASP A 493 20.45 1.39 -5.23
CA ASP A 493 20.96 0.21 -4.52
C ASP A 493 21.22 -0.89 -5.57
N PRO A 494 22.48 -1.10 -5.98
CA PRO A 494 22.84 -2.15 -6.92
C PRO A 494 22.46 -3.56 -6.43
N TRP A 495 22.10 -3.71 -5.15
CA TRP A 495 21.68 -4.98 -4.55
C TRP A 495 20.16 -5.15 -4.49
N LEU A 496 19.36 -4.15 -4.88
CA LEU A 496 17.90 -4.23 -4.88
C LEU A 496 17.37 -5.20 -5.96
N GLU A 497 18.15 -5.39 -7.04
CA GLU A 497 17.96 -6.44 -8.04
C GLU A 497 17.98 -7.85 -7.40
N TYR A 498 18.67 -7.98 -6.26
CA TYR A 498 19.04 -9.22 -5.59
C TYR A 498 18.46 -9.38 -4.18
N ARG A 499 17.55 -8.49 -3.75
CA ARG A 499 16.99 -8.51 -2.37
C ARG A 499 15.47 -8.63 -2.38
N GLY A 500 14.95 -9.45 -1.46
CA GLY A 500 13.54 -9.44 -1.06
C GLY A 500 12.53 -10.19 -1.93
N LYS A 501 12.95 -11.02 -2.88
CA LYS A 501 12.03 -11.80 -3.74
C LYS A 501 11.81 -13.20 -3.19
N SER A 502 10.65 -13.78 -3.51
CA SER A 502 10.33 -15.18 -3.14
C SER A 502 10.55 -16.19 -4.24
N TYR A 503 10.77 -15.72 -5.46
CA TYR A 503 10.89 -16.51 -6.67
C TYR A 503 12.17 -16.12 -7.41
N GLY A 504 12.84 -17.12 -7.99
CA GLY A 504 13.99 -16.95 -8.87
C GLY A 504 13.67 -17.40 -10.29
N ILE A 505 14.58 -17.11 -11.22
CA ILE A 505 14.45 -17.45 -12.64
C ILE A 505 15.55 -18.45 -13.07
N SER A 506 15.22 -19.33 -14.02
CA SER A 506 16.22 -20.18 -14.67
C SER A 506 17.00 -19.37 -15.73
N VAL A 507 18.31 -19.20 -15.51
CA VAL A 507 19.16 -18.28 -16.30
C VAL A 507 19.64 -18.83 -17.63
N TYR A 508 19.29 -20.07 -17.95
CA TYR A 508 19.68 -20.70 -19.22
C TYR A 508 18.46 -21.21 -19.99
N GLY A 509 17.25 -21.04 -19.44
CA GLY A 509 15.97 -21.42 -20.04
C GLY A 509 15.08 -20.24 -20.45
N ILE A 510 15.23 -19.05 -19.86
CA ILE A 510 14.53 -17.81 -20.28
C ILE A 510 15.48 -16.65 -20.49
N VAL A 511 16.64 -16.73 -19.86
CA VAL A 511 17.62 -15.67 -19.85
C VAL A 511 18.87 -16.21 -20.54
N GLN A 512 19.65 -15.35 -21.19
CA GLN A 512 20.98 -15.73 -21.66
C GLN A 512 21.98 -14.80 -21.00
N CYS A 513 22.96 -15.38 -20.32
CA CYS A 513 24.02 -14.61 -19.70
C CYS A 513 25.36 -15.17 -20.16
N THR A 514 25.86 -14.70 -21.31
CA THR A 514 27.29 -14.73 -21.69
C THR A 514 27.56 -14.02 -23.05
N VAL A 515 28.32 -12.92 -22.98
CA VAL A 515 29.44 -12.47 -23.86
C VAL A 515 29.31 -12.38 -25.40
N THR A 516 28.13 -12.45 -26.04
CA THR A 516 28.00 -12.06 -27.47
C THR A 516 27.17 -10.80 -27.67
N PRO A 517 27.50 -9.93 -28.66
CA PRO A 517 26.78 -8.67 -28.90
C PRO A 517 25.27 -8.83 -29.18
N ASP A 518 24.83 -10.04 -29.54
CA ASP A 518 23.48 -10.34 -30.03
C ASP A 518 22.68 -11.30 -29.10
N GLY A 519 23.09 -11.46 -27.83
CA GLY A 519 22.68 -12.53 -26.90
C GLY A 519 21.22 -12.56 -26.41
N THR A 520 20.27 -12.76 -27.30
CA THR A 520 18.90 -13.22 -27.01
C THR A 520 18.54 -14.36 -27.94
N TRP A 521 17.78 -15.34 -27.48
CA TRP A 521 17.35 -16.49 -28.30
C TRP A 521 15.83 -16.59 -28.39
N ASN A 522 15.33 -17.18 -29.48
CA ASN A 522 13.90 -17.36 -29.67
C ASN A 522 13.40 -18.61 -28.93
N THR A 523 12.54 -18.40 -27.95
CA THR A 523 11.96 -19.45 -27.10
C THR A 523 11.01 -20.41 -27.83
N GLU A 524 10.54 -20.09 -29.04
CA GLU A 524 9.80 -21.03 -29.90
C GLU A 524 10.66 -22.21 -30.34
N THR A 525 11.98 -22.05 -30.36
CA THR A 525 12.90 -23.15 -30.73
C THR A 525 13.07 -24.17 -29.61
N LEU A 526 12.50 -23.91 -28.42
CA LEU A 526 12.63 -24.76 -27.24
C LEU A 526 11.86 -26.08 -27.40
N LYS A 527 12.58 -27.20 -27.24
CA LYS A 527 11.96 -28.53 -27.17
C LYS A 527 11.37 -28.79 -25.77
N TYR A 528 10.09 -29.20 -25.76
CA TYR A 528 9.31 -29.60 -24.60
C TYR A 528 9.12 -28.49 -23.54
N PRO A 529 8.50 -27.35 -23.88
CA PRO A 529 8.36 -26.22 -22.96
C PRO A 529 7.61 -26.57 -21.65
N SER A 530 6.67 -27.51 -21.71
CA SER A 530 5.96 -28.04 -20.53
C SER A 530 6.84 -28.85 -19.57
N GLU A 531 8.07 -29.20 -19.94
CA GLU A 531 9.00 -29.92 -19.07
C GLU A 531 10.08 -29.00 -18.48
N ARG A 532 10.19 -27.77 -18.97
CA ARG A 532 11.23 -26.81 -18.60
C ARG A 532 10.70 -25.83 -17.57
N ILE A 533 11.35 -25.73 -16.42
CA ILE A 533 11.01 -24.79 -15.34
C ILE A 533 11.63 -23.43 -15.64
N ALA A 534 10.77 -22.44 -15.79
CA ALA A 534 11.07 -21.03 -15.97
C ALA A 534 11.37 -20.33 -14.63
N PHE A 535 10.49 -20.54 -13.65
CA PHE A 535 10.57 -19.89 -12.32
C PHE A 535 10.35 -20.90 -11.19
N TYR A 536 10.95 -20.64 -10.04
CA TYR A 536 10.88 -21.51 -8.87
C TYR A 536 11.04 -20.72 -7.57
N GLU A 537 10.67 -21.31 -6.44
CA GLU A 537 10.82 -20.69 -5.12
C GLU A 537 12.26 -20.71 -4.60
N VAL A 538 12.69 -19.59 -3.98
CA VAL A 538 14.07 -19.41 -3.47
C VAL A 538 14.10 -18.97 -1.99
N LYS A 539 15.18 -19.30 -1.26
CA LYS A 539 15.30 -19.11 0.21
C LYS A 539 15.49 -17.66 0.69
N ALA A 540 15.59 -16.70 -0.23
CA ALA A 540 16.14 -15.34 -0.10
C ALA A 540 17.67 -15.30 -0.15
N ASN A 541 18.16 -14.30 -0.88
CA ASN A 541 19.55 -13.93 -1.01
C ASN A 541 20.03 -13.29 0.32
N ASP A 542 21.10 -13.83 0.86
CA ASP A 542 21.81 -13.36 2.07
C ASP A 542 22.66 -12.10 1.80
N GLY A 543 22.53 -11.49 0.63
CA GLY A 543 23.33 -10.33 0.24
C GLY A 543 24.72 -10.70 -0.25
N SER A 544 24.97 -11.97 -0.61
CA SER A 544 26.26 -12.47 -1.11
C SER A 544 26.64 -12.01 -2.52
N GLY A 545 25.77 -11.25 -3.21
CA GLY A 545 26.05 -10.66 -4.52
C GLY A 545 26.11 -11.64 -5.70
N TRP A 546 25.86 -12.93 -5.46
CA TRP A 546 25.68 -13.96 -6.49
C TRP A 546 24.18 -14.19 -6.68
N GLY A 547 23.61 -13.53 -7.68
CA GLY A 547 22.18 -13.26 -7.85
C GLY A 547 21.17 -14.41 -7.80
N ASP A 548 19.90 -14.04 -7.94
CA ASP A 548 18.64 -14.82 -7.80
C ASP A 548 18.40 -15.86 -8.91
N ASN A 549 19.51 -16.39 -9.37
CA ASN A 549 19.76 -17.00 -10.63
C ASN A 549 20.48 -18.30 -10.28
N ALA A 550 19.89 -19.46 -10.54
CA ALA A 550 20.63 -20.71 -10.37
C ALA A 550 21.72 -20.72 -11.45
N TRP A 551 23.00 -20.58 -11.07
CA TRP A 551 24.09 -20.50 -12.05
C TRP A 551 24.87 -21.79 -12.22
N TRP A 552 24.89 -22.66 -11.23
CA TRP A 552 25.49 -23.99 -11.27
C TRP A 552 24.68 -24.84 -10.29
N VAL A 553 24.61 -26.17 -10.42
CA VAL A 553 24.00 -27.02 -9.36
C VAL A 553 25.00 -28.06 -8.86
N TYR A 554 26.22 -28.07 -9.38
CA TYR A 554 27.23 -29.02 -8.95
C TYR A 554 28.65 -28.50 -9.15
N GLN A 555 29.26 -27.97 -8.08
CA GLN A 555 30.69 -28.15 -7.84
C GLN A 555 30.87 -29.16 -6.71
N SER A 556 31.65 -30.18 -7.04
CA SER A 556 32.04 -31.37 -6.30
C SER A 556 32.10 -31.28 -4.76
N GLY A 557 31.39 -32.20 -4.08
CA GLY A 557 31.87 -32.78 -2.82
C GLY A 557 31.18 -32.40 -1.51
N GLN A 558 30.11 -31.59 -1.51
CA GLN A 558 29.38 -31.21 -0.30
C GLN A 558 28.16 -32.14 -0.06
N PRO A 559 27.86 -32.58 1.18
CA PRO A 559 26.78 -33.51 1.50
C PRO A 559 25.37 -33.04 1.11
N ASP A 560 25.19 -31.73 0.92
CA ASP A 560 23.89 -31.07 0.74
C ASP A 560 23.59 -30.68 -0.72
N GLY A 561 24.40 -31.14 -1.68
CA GLY A 561 24.42 -30.61 -3.05
C GLY A 561 25.22 -29.31 -3.13
N GLY A 562 25.55 -28.84 -4.34
CA GLY A 562 26.29 -27.60 -4.52
C GLY A 562 25.64 -26.36 -3.86
N PRO A 563 26.32 -25.21 -3.81
CA PRO A 563 25.85 -23.97 -3.16
C PRO A 563 24.44 -23.50 -3.57
N GLU A 564 23.88 -24.01 -4.66
CA GLU A 564 22.56 -23.66 -5.19
C GLU A 564 21.43 -24.64 -4.84
N GLY A 565 21.72 -25.92 -4.56
CA GLY A 565 20.75 -26.83 -3.93
C GLY A 565 20.34 -26.33 -2.53
N GLN A 566 21.23 -25.56 -1.92
CA GLN A 566 21.00 -24.83 -0.68
C GLN A 566 20.06 -23.63 -0.85
N ARG A 567 19.85 -23.10 -2.07
CA ARG A 567 19.05 -21.89 -2.35
C ARG A 567 17.58 -22.18 -2.69
N LEU A 568 17.24 -23.39 -3.10
CA LEU A 568 15.86 -23.82 -3.36
C LEU A 568 15.03 -23.76 -2.07
N ALA A 569 13.88 -23.10 -2.10
CA ALA A 569 13.00 -23.04 -0.94
C ALA A 569 11.83 -24.03 -1.06
N PHE A 570 11.83 -25.03 -0.19
CA PHE A 570 10.72 -25.97 -0.05
C PHE A 570 9.72 -25.46 1.00
N ARG A 571 9.07 -24.31 0.72
CA ARG A 571 8.27 -23.58 1.72
C ARG A 571 6.94 -24.23 2.05
N HIS A 572 6.38 -24.98 1.11
CA HIS A 572 5.01 -25.45 1.20
C HIS A 572 4.97 -26.97 1.36
N ASN A 573 4.76 -27.48 2.57
CA ASN A 573 4.59 -28.91 2.85
C ASN A 573 5.71 -29.79 2.26
N ASP A 574 6.97 -29.43 2.52
CA ASP A 574 8.16 -30.08 1.96
C ASP A 574 8.15 -30.13 0.42
N GLY A 575 7.78 -29.02 -0.21
CA GLY A 575 7.85 -28.86 -1.66
C GLY A 575 7.81 -27.40 -2.07
N MET A 576 7.81 -27.17 -3.39
CA MET A 576 7.77 -25.83 -3.98
C MET A 576 6.84 -25.77 -5.18
N ASN A 577 6.34 -24.58 -5.45
CA ASN A 577 5.68 -24.24 -6.69
C ASN A 577 6.72 -23.81 -7.73
N THR A 578 6.45 -24.16 -8.99
CA THR A 578 7.27 -23.85 -10.15
C THR A 578 6.39 -23.34 -11.28
N ILE A 579 6.97 -22.60 -12.21
CA ILE A 579 6.35 -22.19 -13.48
C ILE A 579 7.18 -22.83 -14.59
N HIS A 580 6.53 -23.34 -15.61
CA HIS A 580 7.16 -23.92 -16.78
C HIS A 580 7.20 -22.93 -17.96
N MET A 581 8.00 -23.23 -18.98
CA MET A 581 8.22 -22.37 -20.14
C MET A 581 6.98 -22.11 -21.00
N ASP A 582 5.98 -22.99 -20.93
CA ASP A 582 4.67 -22.80 -21.55
C ASP A 582 3.69 -22.00 -20.66
N GLY A 583 4.16 -21.51 -19.50
CA GLY A 583 3.40 -20.70 -18.55
C GLY A 583 2.57 -21.49 -17.52
N HIS A 584 2.55 -22.83 -17.56
CA HIS A 584 1.80 -23.58 -16.56
C HIS A 584 2.53 -23.61 -15.21
N ALA A 585 1.77 -23.52 -14.13
CA ALA A 585 2.30 -23.59 -12.77
C ALA A 585 2.04 -24.98 -12.17
N LYS A 586 3.01 -25.52 -11.44
CA LYS A 586 2.94 -26.86 -10.85
C LYS A 586 3.64 -26.93 -9.50
N TYR A 587 3.12 -27.77 -8.61
CA TYR A 587 3.77 -28.07 -7.34
C TYR A 587 4.57 -29.37 -7.44
N TYR A 588 5.78 -29.36 -6.87
CA TYR A 588 6.64 -30.52 -6.78
C TYR A 588 7.09 -30.74 -5.34
N THR A 589 7.13 -32.01 -4.92
CA THR A 589 7.68 -32.38 -3.61
C THR A 589 9.19 -32.26 -3.61
N LYS A 590 9.76 -31.94 -2.45
CA LYS A 590 11.20 -31.90 -2.21
C LYS A 590 11.85 -33.21 -2.59
N GLN A 591 11.26 -34.34 -2.18
CA GLN A 591 11.77 -35.67 -2.54
C GLN A 591 11.82 -35.89 -4.05
N PHE A 592 10.78 -35.47 -4.78
CA PHE A 592 10.75 -35.60 -6.24
C PHE A 592 11.86 -34.76 -6.90
N LEU A 593 12.00 -33.50 -6.49
CA LEU A 593 13.04 -32.60 -7.01
C LEU A 593 14.45 -33.08 -6.62
N GLN A 594 14.66 -33.54 -5.40
CA GLN A 594 15.92 -34.10 -4.93
C GLN A 594 16.29 -35.38 -5.67
N ASN A 595 15.32 -36.27 -5.93
CA ASN A 595 15.54 -37.45 -6.75
C ASN A 595 15.94 -37.08 -8.17
N LEU A 596 15.33 -36.06 -8.77
CA LEU A 596 15.73 -35.56 -10.09
C LEU A 596 17.16 -34.99 -10.09
N MET A 597 17.56 -34.30 -9.01
CA MET A 597 18.90 -33.72 -8.84
C MET A 597 19.98 -34.77 -8.55
N ASP A 598 19.60 -35.95 -8.07
CA ASP A 598 20.51 -37.03 -7.69
C ASP A 598 20.99 -37.81 -8.93
N ILE A 599 22.23 -37.55 -9.31
CA ILE A 599 22.91 -38.18 -10.43
C ILE A 599 23.05 -39.70 -10.28
N THR A 600 23.01 -40.21 -9.05
CA THR A 600 23.18 -41.64 -8.75
C THR A 600 21.88 -42.43 -8.83
N LYS A 601 20.72 -41.76 -8.75
CA LYS A 601 19.39 -42.38 -8.71
C LYS A 601 18.60 -42.32 -10.02
N THR A 602 19.07 -41.56 -11.02
CA THR A 602 18.28 -41.27 -12.23
C THR A 602 18.92 -41.76 -13.54
N PRO A 603 18.93 -43.07 -13.84
CA PRO A 603 19.33 -43.57 -15.15
C PRO A 603 18.09 -43.72 -16.05
N ARG A 604 17.85 -42.77 -16.97
CA ARG A 604 17.01 -43.03 -18.15
C ARG A 604 17.77 -42.65 -19.41
N GLN A 605 18.42 -43.63 -20.03
CA GLN A 605 18.90 -43.56 -21.40
C GLN A 605 17.70 -43.61 -22.35
N ARG A 606 17.53 -42.58 -23.19
CA ARG A 606 16.75 -42.67 -24.42
C ARG A 606 17.65 -42.32 -25.61
N GLY A 607 18.54 -43.23 -25.97
CA GLY A 607 19.23 -43.23 -27.25
C GLY A 607 20.74 -42.90 -27.22
N PRO A 608 21.46 -43.17 -28.33
CA PRO A 608 22.90 -43.05 -28.41
C PRO A 608 23.31 -41.56 -28.47
N GLY A 609 24.12 -41.11 -27.51
CA GLY A 609 24.61 -39.72 -27.42
C GLY A 609 24.00 -38.88 -26.29
N GLU A 610 22.98 -39.39 -25.59
CA GLU A 610 22.30 -38.67 -24.51
C GLU A 610 22.85 -39.05 -23.12
N SER A 611 23.74 -38.23 -22.57
CA SER A 611 24.16 -38.27 -21.16
C SER A 611 23.75 -36.96 -20.45
N GLN A 612 23.36 -36.89 -19.18
CA GLN A 612 23.11 -37.91 -18.16
C GLN A 612 22.24 -37.39 -17.00
N TYR A 613 21.53 -36.25 -17.15
CA TYR A 613 20.88 -35.63 -16.01
C TYR A 613 19.50 -35.02 -16.35
N LEU A 614 18.45 -35.68 -15.89
CA LEU A 614 17.05 -35.25 -16.09
C LEU A 614 16.73 -33.89 -15.45
N PHE A 615 17.37 -33.55 -14.33
CA PHE A 615 17.21 -32.23 -13.72
C PHE A 615 17.89 -31.11 -14.52
N TYR A 616 19.01 -31.42 -15.19
CA TYR A 616 19.60 -30.47 -16.13
C TYR A 616 18.60 -30.23 -17.26
N ARG A 617 17.84 -31.22 -17.74
CA ARG A 617 16.75 -30.93 -18.69
C ARG A 617 15.68 -29.98 -18.14
N MET A 618 15.25 -30.10 -16.88
CA MET A 618 14.19 -29.23 -16.36
C MET A 618 14.66 -27.80 -16.05
N ILE A 619 15.92 -27.56 -15.68
CA ILE A 619 16.41 -26.23 -15.26
C ILE A 619 17.61 -25.69 -16.09
N TYR A 620 18.31 -26.49 -16.92
CA TYR A 620 19.60 -26.13 -17.59
C TYR A 620 20.08 -26.88 -18.88
N TYR A 621 20.40 -26.13 -19.96
CA TYR A 621 21.67 -26.07 -20.76
C TYR A 621 21.44 -25.78 -22.28
N PRO A 622 22.08 -24.75 -22.89
CA PRO A 622 21.99 -24.41 -24.32
C PRO A 622 22.96 -25.17 -25.24
N TRP A 623 23.80 -26.07 -24.70
CA TRP A 623 24.79 -26.83 -25.50
C TRP A 623 24.36 -28.25 -25.83
N SER A 624 23.12 -28.62 -25.48
CA SER A 624 22.58 -29.93 -25.83
C SER A 624 21.97 -29.86 -27.24
N PRO A 625 22.16 -30.88 -28.10
CA PRO A 625 21.62 -30.91 -29.47
C PRO A 625 20.09 -30.72 -29.56
N ASP A 626 19.39 -30.93 -28.46
CA ASP A 626 17.95 -30.72 -28.26
C ASP A 626 17.52 -29.25 -28.07
N MET A 627 18.45 -28.29 -28.02
CA MET A 627 18.19 -26.84 -28.10
C MET A 627 18.62 -26.21 -29.44
N SER A 628 19.04 -27.03 -30.42
CA SER A 628 19.33 -26.54 -31.78
C SER A 628 18.05 -26.10 -32.50
N PRO A 629 18.12 -25.05 -33.36
CA PRO A 629 17.00 -24.63 -34.20
C PRO A 629 16.41 -25.84 -34.93
N GLN A 630 15.08 -25.85 -35.14
CA GLN A 630 14.48 -26.81 -36.07
C GLN A 630 15.21 -26.70 -37.42
N GLN A 631 15.75 -27.82 -37.92
CA GLN A 631 16.22 -27.90 -39.31
C GLN A 631 15.04 -27.81 -40.26
#